data_AF-A0AAV0XR74-F1
#
_entry.id   AF-A0AAV0XR74-F1
#
_cell.length_a   1.000
_cell.length_b   1.000
_cell.length_c   1.000
_cell.angle_alpha   90.00
_cell.angle_beta   90.00
_cell.angle_gamma   90.00
#
_symmetry.space_group_name_H-M   'P 1'
#
loop_
_entity.id
_entity.type
_entity.pdbx_description
1 polymer ?
#
loop_
_entity_poly.entity_id
_entity_poly.type
_entity_poly.pdbx_seq_one_letter_code
_entity_poly.pdbx_strand_id
1 'polypeptide(L)'
;MPKRKCIFTDALKEEYTFLKLCERVGNDGKIECISCGAIFSIDHGGKSDIKQHIGTKRHKLAEESSKTKKVNAFFGNKRFVAADKLVYINEGTWAYHVCKHNQSCSSMDCTSGLLRKMYDSKFTCGATKTQAIIVNVLFPYAINLIKNQLDAASFVTVMIDSSNHKDLKIIPVLVRYFLPETGIKTVIIEFTDLPGETAVQLTNYVCELLKTWKIEKKIIALSADNTNTNFGGVLRRGKNNLFTHLNGNVENYIIGIGCSAHILNNSIQSASDTLPIDLQMIISKIFQHFYIYSVRVNTLKEFCDFVNSDYKTILGHSKTRWLSLHPALTRLIEMFGPLKSYFLSIEKCLFVLKTFFENPISLLLAMFLNAQCELFSSVIRSIEGNDISVVEVKIQVDYLKECLIGRQEGNFITSKEKTLLNNLRDEGLITEIQFRNYKNIFYSTCLKYIDQWVRPTLNQFDGISWITLKNIQEHFNWDNMIKSITLIKSIVPDRPDLNLYEAKLFDEMTLLKNNLMNYTPPTDKKLESMWVDIFKIESVGENLVFSNLKNIVEFFMCIPGTNASVERVFSHMNCLWTDEKNRLNTKTVKATITVKLFFHENCAEFHHILSGNEKLQKEIHSSQKYEK
;
A
#
# COMPACT_ATOMS: atom_id res chain seq x y z
N MET A 1 -5.98 77.28 -38.92
CA MET A 1 -7.23 76.83 -38.28
C MET A 1 -6.94 75.56 -37.49
N PRO A 2 -7.27 75.48 -36.18
CA PRO A 2 -7.21 74.21 -35.46
C PRO A 2 -8.24 73.25 -36.08
N LYS A 3 -7.82 72.03 -36.44
CA LYS A 3 -8.76 71.00 -36.91
C LYS A 3 -9.78 70.73 -35.77
N ARG A 4 -11.08 70.83 -36.06
CA ARG A 4 -12.14 70.49 -35.11
C ARG A 4 -11.95 69.03 -34.68
N LYS A 5 -11.84 68.80 -33.37
CA LYS A 5 -11.77 67.45 -32.79
C LYS A 5 -13.16 66.83 -32.80
N CYS A 6 -13.26 65.56 -33.18
CA CYS A 6 -14.49 64.79 -33.00
C CYS A 6 -14.67 64.41 -31.53
N ILE A 7 -15.93 64.40 -31.05
CA ILE A 7 -16.29 64.08 -29.67
C ILE A 7 -17.24 62.88 -29.69
N PHE A 8 -17.18 62.03 -28.67
CA PHE A 8 -18.09 60.90 -28.51
C PHE A 8 -19.48 61.38 -28.08
N THR A 9 -20.39 61.51 -29.04
CA THR A 9 -21.78 61.98 -28.84
C THR A 9 -22.73 60.84 -28.46
N ASP A 10 -23.89 61.17 -27.89
CA ASP A 10 -24.93 60.18 -27.56
C ASP A 10 -25.37 59.35 -28.78
N ALA A 11 -25.43 59.94 -29.96
CA ALA A 11 -25.72 59.21 -31.21
C ALA A 11 -24.68 58.11 -31.53
N LEU A 12 -23.39 58.33 -31.20
CA LEU A 12 -22.35 57.31 -31.38
C LEU A 12 -22.41 56.24 -30.29
N LYS A 13 -22.88 56.61 -29.09
CA LYS A 13 -23.10 55.68 -27.97
C LYS A 13 -24.29 54.75 -28.23
N GLU A 14 -25.35 55.25 -28.86
CA GLU A 14 -26.49 54.44 -29.31
C GLU A 14 -26.11 53.51 -30.47
N GLU A 15 -25.32 54.00 -31.43
CA GLU A 15 -24.87 53.18 -32.57
C GLU A 15 -23.83 52.13 -32.15
N TYR A 16 -22.94 52.45 -31.21
CA TYR A 16 -21.87 51.57 -30.74
C TYR A 16 -21.98 51.33 -29.23
N THR A 17 -23.00 50.56 -28.83
CA THR A 17 -23.34 50.28 -27.41
C THR A 17 -22.23 49.61 -26.58
N PHE A 18 -21.22 49.04 -27.23
CA PHE A 18 -20.05 48.46 -26.58
C PHE A 18 -18.92 49.48 -26.28
N LEU A 19 -19.12 50.76 -26.60
CA LEU A 19 -18.18 51.84 -26.33
C LEU A 19 -18.71 52.76 -25.22
N LYS A 20 -17.81 53.21 -24.34
CA LYS A 20 -18.11 54.23 -23.33
C LYS A 20 -16.95 55.23 -23.22
N LEU A 21 -17.23 56.41 -22.65
CA LEU A 21 -16.16 57.34 -22.24
C LEU A 21 -15.29 56.68 -21.17
N CYS A 22 -13.97 56.85 -21.30
CA CYS A 22 -13.02 56.26 -20.37
C CYS A 22 -12.97 57.08 -19.06
N GLU A 23 -13.25 56.42 -17.94
CA GLU A 23 -13.22 57.03 -16.60
C GLU A 23 -11.86 56.85 -15.90
N ARG A 24 -10.85 56.30 -16.60
CA ARG A 24 -9.52 56.04 -16.02
C ARG A 24 -8.67 57.31 -16.05
N VAL A 25 -8.06 57.61 -14.90
CA VAL A 25 -7.18 58.78 -14.70
C VAL A 25 -6.14 58.90 -15.82
N GLY A 26 -6.06 60.08 -16.45
CA GLY A 26 -5.11 60.39 -17.52
C GLY A 26 -5.56 60.04 -18.95
N ASN A 27 -6.82 59.63 -19.14
CA ASN A 27 -7.40 59.33 -20.46
C ASN A 27 -8.64 60.18 -20.78
N ASP A 28 -8.65 61.42 -20.30
CA ASP A 28 -9.75 62.36 -20.51
C ASP A 28 -10.06 62.54 -22.00
N GLY A 29 -11.32 62.36 -22.38
CA GLY A 29 -11.80 62.47 -23.76
C GLY A 29 -11.58 61.22 -24.65
N LYS A 30 -10.92 60.16 -24.16
CA LYS A 30 -10.81 58.89 -24.89
C LYS A 30 -12.01 57.97 -24.63
N ILE A 31 -12.20 57.01 -25.52
CA ILE A 31 -13.22 55.98 -25.42
C ILE A 31 -12.63 54.62 -25.07
N GLU A 32 -13.36 53.85 -24.28
CA GLU A 32 -13.06 52.50 -23.86
C GLU A 32 -14.05 51.52 -24.49
N CYS A 33 -13.52 50.46 -25.10
CA CYS A 33 -14.32 49.35 -25.62
C CYS A 33 -14.56 48.31 -24.54
N ILE A 34 -15.82 48.09 -24.18
CA ILE A 34 -16.24 47.13 -23.15
C ILE A 34 -15.98 45.69 -23.63
N SER A 35 -16.11 45.43 -24.93
CA SER A 35 -15.91 44.09 -25.49
C SER A 35 -14.47 43.59 -25.37
N CYS A 36 -13.46 44.45 -25.59
CA CYS A 36 -12.05 44.03 -25.61
C CYS A 36 -11.12 44.81 -24.64
N GLY A 37 -11.67 45.74 -23.87
CA GLY A 37 -10.95 46.56 -22.88
C GLY A 37 -9.91 47.52 -23.47
N ALA A 38 -10.02 47.90 -24.75
CA ALA A 38 -9.06 48.80 -25.38
C ALA A 38 -9.50 50.27 -25.21
N ILE A 39 -8.53 51.15 -24.98
CA ILE A 39 -8.75 52.61 -24.84
C ILE A 39 -8.12 53.32 -26.03
N PHE A 40 -8.86 54.16 -26.73
CA PHE A 40 -8.39 54.88 -27.92
C PHE A 40 -9.10 56.24 -28.08
N SER A 41 -8.48 57.16 -28.83
CA SER A 41 -9.06 58.47 -29.15
C SER A 41 -9.75 58.42 -30.51
N ILE A 42 -10.82 59.22 -30.65
CA ILE A 42 -11.53 59.43 -31.91
C ILE A 42 -11.41 60.88 -32.40
N ASP A 43 -10.53 61.68 -31.78
CA ASP A 43 -10.42 63.13 -32.02
C ASP A 43 -10.16 63.47 -33.49
N HIS A 44 -9.53 62.55 -34.24
CA HIS A 44 -9.05 62.78 -35.61
C HIS A 44 -10.00 62.27 -36.70
N GLY A 45 -10.49 61.05 -36.58
CA GLY A 45 -11.27 60.36 -37.60
C GLY A 45 -12.69 60.00 -37.16
N GLY A 46 -13.07 60.25 -35.91
CA GLY A 46 -14.42 60.01 -35.38
C GLY A 46 -14.87 58.56 -35.61
N LYS A 47 -15.91 58.39 -36.43
CA LYS A 47 -16.47 57.08 -36.80
C LYS A 47 -15.47 56.20 -37.58
N SER A 48 -14.51 56.79 -38.29
CA SER A 48 -13.46 56.04 -38.99
C SER A 48 -12.52 55.33 -38.01
N ASP A 49 -12.16 56.00 -36.91
CA ASP A 49 -11.28 55.43 -35.87
C ASP A 49 -11.98 54.27 -35.15
N ILE A 50 -13.30 54.38 -34.95
CA ILE A 50 -14.13 53.29 -34.41
C ILE A 50 -14.14 52.08 -35.36
N LYS A 51 -14.32 52.30 -36.68
CA LYS A 51 -14.25 51.21 -37.67
C LYS A 51 -12.87 50.54 -37.70
N GLN A 52 -11.80 51.33 -37.59
CA GLN A 52 -10.45 50.80 -37.51
C GLN A 52 -10.24 49.95 -36.25
N HIS A 53 -10.77 50.40 -35.11
CA HIS A 53 -10.75 49.63 -33.86
C HIS A 53 -11.45 48.27 -33.99
N ILE A 54 -12.66 48.22 -34.55
CA ILE A 54 -13.41 46.98 -34.80
C ILE A 54 -12.60 46.01 -35.69
N GLY A 55 -11.83 46.56 -36.63
CA GLY A 55 -10.95 45.78 -37.50
C GLY A 55 -9.72 45.17 -36.81
N THR A 56 -9.36 45.60 -35.60
CA THR A 56 -8.15 45.12 -34.91
C THR A 56 -8.26 43.65 -34.49
N LYS A 57 -7.13 42.92 -34.53
CA LYS A 57 -7.05 41.52 -34.06
C LYS A 57 -7.60 41.37 -32.64
N ARG A 58 -7.32 42.33 -31.75
CA ARG A 58 -7.77 42.32 -30.36
C ARG A 58 -9.30 42.36 -30.25
N HIS A 59 -9.97 43.19 -31.05
CA HIS A 59 -11.43 43.27 -31.03
C HIS A 59 -12.07 42.00 -31.60
N LYS A 60 -11.57 41.52 -32.75
CA LYS A 60 -12.07 40.29 -33.39
C LYS A 60 -11.96 39.06 -32.49
N LEU A 61 -10.83 38.87 -31.82
CA LEU A 61 -10.64 37.78 -30.85
C LEU A 61 -11.60 37.87 -29.66
N ALA A 62 -11.84 39.08 -29.16
CA ALA A 62 -12.77 39.29 -28.04
C ALA A 62 -14.23 39.03 -28.46
N GLU A 63 -14.61 39.43 -29.69
CA GLU A 63 -15.93 39.17 -30.25
C GLU A 63 -16.16 37.66 -30.50
N GLU A 64 -15.16 36.94 -31.00
CA GLU A 64 -15.18 35.47 -31.12
C GLU A 64 -15.33 34.80 -29.74
N SER A 65 -14.62 35.31 -28.73
CA SER A 65 -14.71 34.81 -27.35
C SER A 65 -16.08 35.06 -26.71
N SER A 66 -16.77 36.16 -27.07
CA SER A 66 -18.12 36.45 -26.58
C SER A 66 -19.20 35.57 -27.22
N LYS A 67 -18.93 34.93 -28.36
CA LYS A 67 -19.86 33.98 -29.02
C LYS A 67 -19.88 32.61 -28.34
N THR A 68 -18.89 32.28 -27.51
CA THR A 68 -18.94 31.09 -26.65
C THR A 68 -19.85 31.30 -25.44
N LYS A 69 -20.85 30.42 -25.27
CA LYS A 69 -21.86 30.50 -24.20
C LYS A 69 -21.19 30.58 -22.82
N LYS A 70 -21.71 31.45 -21.94
CA LYS A 70 -21.27 31.58 -20.53
C LYS A 70 -21.24 30.21 -19.84
N VAL A 71 -20.17 29.92 -19.10
CA VAL A 71 -19.93 28.66 -18.38
C VAL A 71 -21.12 28.25 -17.48
N ASN A 72 -21.84 29.22 -16.90
CA ASN A 72 -23.03 28.97 -16.08
C ASN A 72 -24.19 28.28 -16.83
N ALA A 73 -24.26 28.41 -18.17
CA ALA A 73 -25.27 27.72 -18.96
C ALA A 73 -25.00 26.21 -19.11
N PHE A 74 -23.77 25.76 -18.87
CA PHE A 74 -23.41 24.33 -18.89
C PHE A 74 -23.73 23.62 -17.56
N PHE A 75 -23.75 24.36 -16.44
CA PHE A 75 -24.09 23.85 -15.11
C PHE A 75 -25.53 24.17 -14.71
N GLY A 76 -26.48 24.04 -15.66
CA GLY A 76 -27.89 24.21 -15.34
C GLY A 76 -28.32 23.19 -14.27
N ASN A 77 -29.01 23.67 -13.22
CA ASN A 77 -29.75 22.87 -12.25
C ASN A 77 -30.82 22.02 -12.96
N LYS A 78 -30.39 20.99 -13.71
CA LYS A 78 -31.28 19.98 -14.26
C LYS A 78 -31.89 19.29 -13.03
N ARG A 79 -33.22 19.27 -12.93
CA ARG A 79 -33.90 18.49 -11.88
C ARG A 79 -33.45 17.03 -12.01
N PHE A 80 -33.27 16.33 -10.89
CA PHE A 80 -33.02 14.90 -10.91
C PHE A 80 -34.24 14.21 -11.51
N VAL A 81 -34.14 13.75 -12.76
CA VAL A 81 -35.23 13.09 -13.47
C VAL A 81 -35.02 11.57 -13.38
N ALA A 82 -36.06 10.84 -12.97
CA ALA A 82 -36.01 9.38 -12.83
C ALA A 82 -35.58 8.67 -14.13
N ALA A 83 -35.94 9.23 -15.29
CA ALA A 83 -35.58 8.71 -16.62
C ALA A 83 -34.07 8.75 -16.93
N ASP A 84 -33.30 9.61 -16.25
CA ASP A 84 -31.84 9.75 -16.49
C ASP A 84 -31.01 9.05 -15.40
N LYS A 85 -31.63 8.32 -14.46
CA LYS A 85 -30.92 7.60 -13.38
C LYS A 85 -29.79 6.72 -13.92
N LEU A 86 -30.04 6.01 -15.03
CA LEU A 86 -29.06 5.14 -15.67
C LEU A 86 -27.80 5.88 -16.12
N VAL A 87 -27.93 7.14 -16.58
CA VAL A 87 -26.78 7.96 -16.99
C VAL A 87 -25.86 8.18 -15.78
N TYR A 88 -26.41 8.60 -14.65
CA TYR A 88 -25.62 8.89 -13.44
C TYR A 88 -24.97 7.63 -12.86
N ILE A 89 -25.70 6.50 -12.87
CA ILE A 89 -25.15 5.20 -12.48
C ILE A 89 -23.95 4.86 -13.39
N ASN A 90 -24.11 4.96 -14.70
CA ASN A 90 -23.05 4.67 -15.66
C ASN A 90 -21.84 5.60 -15.48
N GLU A 91 -22.05 6.90 -15.28
CA GLU A 91 -20.97 7.86 -15.05
C GLU A 91 -20.21 7.57 -13.75
N GLY A 92 -20.93 7.19 -12.68
CA GLY A 92 -20.34 6.74 -11.42
C GLY A 92 -19.56 5.43 -11.56
N THR A 93 -20.10 4.46 -12.28
CA THR A 93 -19.42 3.19 -12.58
C THR A 93 -18.15 3.42 -13.38
N TRP A 94 -18.17 4.30 -14.39
CA TRP A 94 -16.96 4.65 -15.15
C TRP A 94 -15.92 5.37 -14.30
N ALA A 95 -16.34 6.25 -13.40
CA ALA A 95 -15.44 6.87 -12.44
C ALA A 95 -14.78 5.84 -11.51
N TYR A 96 -15.56 4.87 -11.02
CA TYR A 96 -15.04 3.74 -10.25
C TYR A 96 -14.10 2.85 -11.08
N HIS A 97 -14.43 2.58 -12.34
CA HIS A 97 -13.60 1.82 -13.26
C HIS A 97 -12.21 2.47 -13.43
N VAL A 98 -12.17 3.80 -13.56
CA VAL A 98 -10.92 4.56 -13.63
C VAL A 98 -10.07 4.35 -12.38
N CYS A 99 -10.66 4.43 -11.18
CA CYS A 99 -9.96 4.11 -9.92
C CYS A 99 -9.47 2.66 -9.88
N LYS A 100 -10.39 1.71 -10.09
CA LYS A 100 -10.14 0.28 -9.91
C LYS A 100 -8.99 -0.21 -10.79
N HIS A 101 -8.91 0.29 -12.02
CA HIS A 101 -7.92 -0.15 -13.01
C HIS A 101 -6.75 0.82 -13.19
N ASN A 102 -6.60 1.83 -12.30
CA ASN A 102 -5.55 2.85 -12.40
C ASN A 102 -5.54 3.56 -13.77
N GLN A 103 -6.69 3.81 -14.38
CA GLN A 103 -6.73 4.56 -15.65
C GLN A 103 -6.50 6.05 -15.41
N SER A 104 -6.11 6.76 -16.46
CA SER A 104 -5.95 8.22 -16.39
C SER A 104 -7.33 8.89 -16.43
N CYS A 105 -7.59 9.86 -15.54
CA CYS A 105 -8.77 10.71 -15.71
C CYS A 105 -8.73 11.44 -17.05
N SER A 106 -7.54 11.81 -17.56
CA SER A 106 -7.39 12.50 -18.84
C SER A 106 -7.89 11.68 -20.03
N SER A 107 -7.84 10.34 -19.98
CA SER A 107 -8.38 9.53 -21.08
C SER A 107 -9.90 9.59 -21.16
N MET A 108 -10.58 9.99 -20.07
CA MET A 108 -12.04 10.05 -20.04
C MET A 108 -12.65 11.10 -20.97
N ASP A 109 -11.90 12.11 -21.41
CA ASP A 109 -12.39 13.05 -22.42
C ASP A 109 -12.66 12.35 -23.76
N CYS A 110 -11.72 11.48 -24.18
CA CYS A 110 -11.89 10.65 -25.36
C CYS A 110 -12.93 9.53 -25.12
N THR A 111 -12.81 8.81 -24.00
CA THR A 111 -13.74 7.72 -23.64
C THR A 111 -15.18 8.21 -23.58
N SER A 112 -15.44 9.35 -22.94
CA SER A 112 -16.78 9.94 -22.89
C SER A 112 -17.30 10.32 -24.28
N GLY A 113 -16.43 10.79 -25.17
CA GLY A 113 -16.79 11.06 -26.57
C GLY A 113 -17.22 9.79 -27.32
N LEU A 114 -16.47 8.70 -27.14
CA LEU A 114 -16.78 7.40 -27.74
C LEU A 114 -18.08 6.81 -27.19
N LEU A 115 -18.25 6.77 -25.87
CA LEU A 115 -19.45 6.24 -25.23
C LEU A 115 -20.71 7.01 -25.65
N ARG A 116 -20.58 8.33 -25.82
CA ARG A 116 -21.66 9.17 -26.33
C ARG A 116 -22.06 8.84 -27.76
N LYS A 117 -21.10 8.44 -28.59
CA LYS A 117 -21.34 8.09 -30.00
C LYS A 117 -21.84 6.65 -30.17
N MET A 118 -21.35 5.72 -29.36
CA MET A 118 -21.60 4.28 -29.52
C MET A 118 -22.82 3.78 -28.74
N TYR A 119 -23.14 4.40 -27.58
CA TYR A 119 -24.13 3.83 -26.66
C TYR A 119 -25.18 4.85 -26.22
N ASP A 120 -24.78 5.91 -25.50
CA ASP A 120 -25.74 6.85 -24.91
C ASP A 120 -25.34 8.31 -25.16
N SER A 121 -26.10 8.97 -26.03
CA SER A 121 -25.91 10.38 -26.40
C SER A 121 -25.91 11.36 -25.21
N LYS A 122 -26.47 10.98 -24.05
CA LYS A 122 -26.51 11.79 -22.82
C LYS A 122 -25.28 11.62 -21.93
N PHE A 123 -24.44 10.62 -22.17
CA PHE A 123 -23.25 10.36 -21.37
C PHE A 123 -22.22 11.50 -21.50
N THR A 124 -21.90 12.14 -20.37
CA THR A 124 -21.02 13.34 -20.34
C THR A 124 -20.08 13.29 -19.13
N CYS A 125 -19.22 12.28 -19.08
CA CYS A 125 -18.22 12.09 -18.01
C CYS A 125 -16.79 12.14 -18.54
N GLY A 126 -16.34 13.36 -18.89
CA GLY A 126 -14.95 13.66 -19.19
C GLY A 126 -14.08 13.81 -17.93
N ALA A 127 -12.80 14.10 -18.11
CA ALA A 127 -11.77 14.06 -17.08
C ALA A 127 -12.13 14.79 -15.78
N THR A 128 -12.61 16.04 -15.88
CA THR A 128 -12.98 16.86 -14.73
C THR A 128 -14.16 16.28 -13.96
N LYS A 129 -15.17 15.72 -14.66
CA LYS A 129 -16.33 15.09 -14.02
C LYS A 129 -15.94 13.78 -13.35
N THR A 130 -15.14 12.97 -14.02
CA THR A 130 -14.60 11.73 -13.46
C THR A 130 -13.86 12.01 -12.15
N GLN A 131 -12.91 12.96 -12.17
CA GLN A 131 -12.16 13.34 -10.97
C GLN A 131 -13.08 13.86 -9.86
N ALA A 132 -14.06 14.72 -10.20
CA ALA A 132 -15.02 15.25 -9.23
C ALA A 132 -15.88 14.14 -8.59
N ILE A 133 -16.35 13.16 -9.39
CA ILE A 133 -17.11 12.01 -8.87
C ILE A 133 -16.23 11.19 -7.91
N ILE A 134 -14.98 10.91 -8.27
CA ILE A 134 -14.06 10.14 -7.43
C ILE A 134 -13.82 10.87 -6.10
N VAL A 135 -13.41 12.14 -6.16
CA VAL A 135 -12.92 12.90 -4.99
C VAL A 135 -14.05 13.38 -4.10
N ASN A 136 -15.18 13.79 -4.68
CA ASN A 136 -16.25 14.49 -3.94
C ASN A 136 -17.54 13.67 -3.80
N VAL A 137 -17.61 12.45 -4.36
CA VAL A 137 -18.78 11.56 -4.19
C VAL A 137 -18.37 10.18 -3.68
N LEU A 138 -17.57 9.43 -4.45
CA LEU A 138 -17.20 8.06 -4.08
C LEU A 138 -16.30 8.00 -2.85
N PHE A 139 -15.34 8.91 -2.74
CA PHE A 139 -14.46 9.00 -1.59
C PHE A 139 -15.20 9.38 -0.29
N PRO A 140 -16.02 10.46 -0.23
CA PRO A 140 -16.83 10.77 0.95
C PRO A 140 -17.78 9.63 1.34
N TYR A 141 -18.35 8.93 0.36
CA TYR A 141 -19.16 7.74 0.61
C TYR A 141 -18.36 6.63 1.29
N ALA A 142 -17.19 6.29 0.79
CA ALA A 142 -16.28 5.34 1.43
C ALA A 142 -15.93 5.78 2.86
N ILE A 143 -15.60 7.05 3.08
CA ILE A 143 -15.27 7.59 4.41
C ILE A 143 -16.44 7.43 5.39
N ASN A 144 -17.68 7.67 4.95
CA ASN A 144 -18.85 7.48 5.81
C ASN A 144 -19.09 6.01 6.15
N LEU A 145 -18.87 5.09 5.21
CA LEU A 145 -18.94 3.65 5.48
C LEU A 145 -17.85 3.22 6.47
N ILE A 146 -16.62 3.72 6.29
CA ILE A 146 -15.50 3.45 7.21
C ILE A 146 -15.85 3.95 8.62
N LYS A 147 -16.44 5.14 8.77
CA LYS A 147 -16.86 5.66 10.08
C LYS A 147 -17.88 4.73 10.75
N ASN A 148 -18.91 4.30 10.03
CA ASN A 148 -19.90 3.37 10.56
C ASN A 148 -19.27 2.03 10.99
N GLN A 149 -18.31 1.53 10.23
CA GLN A 149 -17.58 0.31 10.55
C GLN A 149 -16.67 0.48 11.78
N LEU A 150 -15.98 1.61 11.89
CA LEU A 150 -15.16 1.95 13.06
C LEU A 150 -16.00 2.19 14.31
N ASP A 151 -17.23 2.71 14.18
CA ASP A 151 -18.17 2.85 15.29
C ASP A 151 -18.55 1.47 15.86
N ALA A 152 -18.74 0.47 14.99
CA ALA A 152 -19.06 -0.90 15.37
C ALA A 152 -17.87 -1.70 15.95
N ALA A 153 -16.64 -1.37 15.54
CA ALA A 153 -15.44 -2.04 16.06
C ALA A 153 -15.15 -1.67 17.53
N SER A 154 -14.76 -2.64 18.32
CA SER A 154 -14.28 -2.52 19.71
C SER A 154 -12.80 -2.14 19.77
N PHE A 155 -12.01 -2.70 18.85
CA PHE A 155 -10.54 -2.58 18.83
C PHE A 155 -10.01 -2.13 17.48
N VAL A 156 -8.97 -1.30 17.53
CA VAL A 156 -8.32 -0.74 16.34
C VAL A 156 -6.80 -0.80 16.49
N THR A 157 -6.13 -1.20 15.42
CA THR A 157 -4.68 -1.04 15.26
C THR A 157 -4.40 0.09 14.28
N VAL A 158 -3.52 1.02 14.64
CA VAL A 158 -2.98 2.00 13.68
C VAL A 158 -1.78 1.39 12.96
N MET A 159 -1.75 1.51 11.64
CA MET A 159 -0.61 1.12 10.83
C MET A 159 -0.04 2.33 10.10
N ILE A 160 1.27 2.50 10.12
CA ILE A 160 1.93 3.66 9.54
C ILE A 160 3.28 3.30 8.95
N ASP A 161 3.62 3.99 7.87
CA ASP A 161 4.94 3.93 7.27
C ASP A 161 5.17 5.21 6.46
N SER A 162 6.36 5.35 5.90
CA SER A 162 6.70 6.51 5.10
C SER A 162 7.54 6.12 3.88
N SER A 163 7.26 6.75 2.74
CA SER A 163 8.03 6.55 1.51
C SER A 163 8.26 7.85 0.79
N ASN A 164 9.37 7.95 0.06
CA ASN A 164 9.69 9.12 -0.73
C ASN A 164 9.07 8.97 -2.13
N HIS A 165 8.32 9.99 -2.57
CA HIS A 165 7.89 10.13 -3.96
C HIS A 165 8.44 11.46 -4.51
N LYS A 166 9.53 11.38 -5.28
CA LYS A 166 10.32 12.55 -5.69
C LYS A 166 10.79 13.34 -4.46
N ASP A 167 10.41 14.60 -4.34
CA ASP A 167 10.68 15.51 -3.23
C ASP A 167 9.63 15.45 -2.11
N LEU A 168 8.55 14.69 -2.29
CA LEU A 168 7.48 14.54 -1.29
C LEU A 168 7.71 13.33 -0.39
N LYS A 169 7.59 13.52 0.92
CA LYS A 169 7.53 12.42 1.89
C LYS A 169 6.08 12.02 2.12
N ILE A 170 5.67 10.88 1.58
CA ILE A 170 4.30 10.39 1.67
C ILE A 170 4.13 9.49 2.90
N ILE A 171 3.12 9.78 3.70
CA ILE A 171 2.79 9.07 4.93
C ILE A 171 1.32 8.62 4.88
N PRO A 172 1.07 7.37 4.48
CA PRO A 172 -0.24 6.75 4.68
C PRO A 172 -0.42 6.34 6.15
N VAL A 173 -1.58 6.66 6.70
CA VAL A 173 -2.05 6.11 7.98
C VAL A 173 -3.26 5.23 7.71
N LEU A 174 -3.13 3.98 8.09
CA LEU A 174 -4.17 2.97 7.97
C LEU A 174 -4.67 2.60 9.37
N VAL A 175 -5.89 2.09 9.41
CA VAL A 175 -6.42 1.40 10.58
C VAL A 175 -6.88 0.01 10.21
N ARG A 176 -6.62 -0.93 11.11
CA ARG A 176 -7.10 -2.31 11.02
C ARG A 176 -8.02 -2.62 12.19
N TYR A 177 -9.14 -3.26 11.88
CA TYR A 177 -10.13 -3.72 12.85
C TYR A 177 -10.77 -5.02 12.34
N PHE A 178 -11.50 -5.72 13.20
CA PHE A 178 -12.23 -6.94 12.86
C PHE A 178 -13.71 -6.74 13.19
N LEU A 179 -14.58 -7.19 12.30
CA LEU A 179 -16.02 -7.24 12.55
C LEU A 179 -16.48 -8.71 12.51
N PRO A 180 -17.13 -9.23 13.56
CA PRO A 180 -17.57 -10.63 13.62
C PRO A 180 -18.34 -11.11 12.39
N GLU A 181 -19.07 -10.22 11.71
CA GLU A 181 -19.92 -10.54 10.57
C GLU A 181 -19.16 -10.53 9.24
N THR A 182 -18.09 -9.75 9.13
CA THR A 182 -17.45 -9.44 7.83
C THR A 182 -15.93 -9.62 7.80
N GLY A 183 -15.30 -9.98 8.91
CA GLY A 183 -13.88 -10.26 9.01
C GLY A 183 -13.02 -9.02 9.23
N ILE A 184 -11.73 -9.13 8.89
CA ILE A 184 -10.76 -8.05 9.00
C ILE A 184 -11.08 -6.99 7.96
N LYS A 185 -10.90 -5.73 8.37
CA LYS A 185 -10.87 -4.56 7.50
C LYS A 185 -9.58 -3.81 7.76
N THR A 186 -8.88 -3.47 6.68
CA THR A 186 -7.70 -2.60 6.72
C THR A 186 -7.95 -1.44 5.76
N VAL A 187 -8.09 -0.23 6.30
CA VAL A 187 -8.57 0.93 5.54
C VAL A 187 -7.65 2.13 5.73
N ILE A 188 -7.53 2.95 4.69
CA ILE A 188 -6.77 4.20 4.73
C ILE A 188 -7.64 5.27 5.39
N ILE A 189 -7.15 5.85 6.48
CA ILE A 189 -7.79 7.02 7.12
C ILE A 189 -7.07 8.32 6.75
N GLU A 190 -5.80 8.24 6.37
CA GLU A 190 -5.03 9.40 5.95
C GLU A 190 -3.94 9.04 4.93
N PHE A 191 -3.65 9.98 4.03
CA PHE A 191 -2.59 9.92 3.04
C PHE A 191 -2.13 11.34 2.76
N THR A 192 -1.02 11.74 3.37
CA THR A 192 -0.52 13.12 3.34
C THR A 192 0.96 13.17 3.01
N ASP A 193 1.43 14.33 2.57
CA ASP A 193 2.82 14.74 2.66
C ASP A 193 3.05 15.53 3.95
N LEU A 194 4.05 15.18 4.76
CA LEU A 194 4.46 15.96 5.94
C LEU A 194 5.90 16.48 5.76
N PRO A 195 6.15 17.79 5.90
CA PRO A 195 7.48 18.40 5.67
C PRO A 195 8.50 18.18 6.80
N GLY A 196 8.25 17.27 7.75
CA GLY A 196 9.17 16.97 8.86
C GLY A 196 8.84 15.64 9.55
N GLU A 197 9.86 14.79 9.71
CA GLU A 197 9.73 13.39 10.18
C GLU A 197 10.21 13.19 11.62
N THR A 198 10.19 14.22 12.46
CA THR A 198 10.53 13.97 13.86
C THR A 198 9.46 13.07 14.47
N ALA A 199 9.89 12.14 15.34
CA ALA A 199 8.96 11.25 16.03
C ALA A 199 7.83 12.04 16.73
N VAL A 200 8.14 13.22 17.27
CA VAL A 200 7.18 14.12 17.93
C VAL A 200 6.15 14.69 16.96
N GLN A 201 6.57 15.22 15.81
CA GLN A 201 5.64 15.75 14.81
C GLN A 201 4.67 14.67 14.31
N LEU A 202 5.20 13.46 14.06
CA LEU A 202 4.41 12.32 13.64
C LEU A 202 3.42 11.88 14.72
N THR A 203 3.85 11.83 15.99
CA THR A 203 2.96 11.54 17.11
C THR A 203 1.83 12.55 17.22
N ASN A 204 2.12 13.86 17.19
CA ASN A 204 1.09 14.89 17.29
C ASN A 204 0.04 14.75 16.18
N TYR A 205 0.51 14.53 14.95
CA TYR A 205 -0.37 14.32 13.80
C TYR A 205 -1.27 13.08 13.97
N VAL A 206 -0.69 11.95 14.39
CA VAL A 206 -1.47 10.72 14.64
C VAL A 206 -2.49 10.95 15.76
N CYS A 207 -2.12 11.63 16.85
CA CYS A 207 -3.05 11.94 17.94
C CYS A 207 -4.23 12.82 17.49
N GLU A 208 -4.00 13.82 16.63
CA GLU A 208 -5.07 14.64 16.05
C GLU A 208 -5.97 13.81 15.13
N LEU A 209 -5.39 12.90 14.37
CA LEU A 209 -6.12 11.99 13.49
C LEU A 209 -7.01 11.05 14.32
N LEU A 210 -6.49 10.45 15.40
CA LEU A 210 -7.28 9.59 16.30
C LEU A 210 -8.53 10.30 16.82
N LYS A 211 -8.39 11.56 17.26
CA LYS A 211 -9.50 12.42 17.72
C LYS A 211 -10.50 12.72 16.61
N THR A 212 -10.01 13.06 15.41
CA THR A 212 -10.84 13.36 14.25
C THR A 212 -11.72 12.17 13.85
N TRP A 213 -11.17 10.96 13.98
CA TRP A 213 -11.85 9.70 13.69
C TRP A 213 -12.60 9.11 14.90
N LYS A 214 -12.48 9.71 16.09
CA LYS A 214 -13.10 9.26 17.36
C LYS A 214 -12.70 7.83 17.75
N ILE A 215 -11.43 7.48 17.57
CA ILE A 215 -10.90 6.14 17.83
C ILE A 215 -9.83 6.12 18.91
N GLU A 216 -9.57 7.24 19.61
CA GLU A 216 -8.53 7.32 20.65
C GLU A 216 -8.69 6.30 21.79
N LYS A 217 -9.92 5.86 22.09
CA LYS A 217 -10.20 4.86 23.13
C LYS A 217 -10.20 3.42 22.63
N LYS A 218 -10.21 3.24 21.31
CA LYS A 218 -10.28 1.94 20.63
C LYS A 218 -8.91 1.43 20.19
N ILE A 219 -7.90 2.31 20.15
CA ILE A 219 -6.54 1.93 19.76
C ILE A 219 -5.93 0.96 20.77
N ILE A 220 -5.44 -0.18 20.29
CA ILE A 220 -4.73 -1.17 21.12
C ILE A 220 -3.33 -1.50 20.60
N ALA A 221 -3.00 -1.11 19.38
CA ALA A 221 -1.69 -1.41 18.79
C ALA A 221 -1.25 -0.35 17.76
N LEU A 222 0.07 -0.29 17.59
CA LEU A 222 0.76 0.43 16.52
C LEU A 222 1.58 -0.58 15.72
N SER A 223 1.32 -0.67 14.41
CA SER A 223 2.13 -1.44 13.46
C SER A 223 2.92 -0.51 12.56
N ALA A 224 4.22 -0.78 12.42
CA ALA A 224 5.10 0.00 11.55
C ALA A 224 6.33 -0.82 11.15
N ASP A 225 7.18 -0.24 10.30
CA ASP A 225 8.51 -0.79 10.03
C ASP A 225 9.39 -0.76 11.29
N ASN A 226 10.50 -1.51 11.28
CA ASN A 226 11.34 -1.71 12.47
C ASN A 226 12.37 -0.58 12.70
N THR A 227 12.17 0.60 12.11
CA THR A 227 13.15 1.69 12.21
C THR A 227 13.30 2.24 13.62
N ASN A 228 14.43 2.91 13.85
CA ASN A 228 14.68 3.61 15.11
C ASN A 228 13.62 4.70 15.36
N THR A 229 13.16 5.39 14.32
CA THR A 229 12.12 6.42 14.42
C THR A 229 10.78 5.86 14.88
N ASN A 230 10.45 4.61 14.51
CA ASN A 230 9.19 3.97 14.88
C ASN A 230 9.25 3.27 16.24
N PHE A 231 10.28 2.45 16.50
CA PHE A 231 10.33 1.58 17.69
C PHE A 231 11.60 1.69 18.54
N GLY A 232 12.55 2.56 18.19
CA GLY A 232 13.78 2.74 18.99
C GLY A 232 14.80 1.60 18.85
N GLY A 233 14.75 0.85 17.75
CA GLY A 233 15.73 -0.16 17.38
C GLY A 233 15.61 -1.49 18.12
N VAL A 234 16.69 -2.27 18.06
CA VAL A 234 16.76 -3.63 18.65
C VAL A 234 16.38 -3.60 20.13
N LEU A 235 15.54 -4.55 20.57
CA LEU A 235 15.01 -4.63 21.94
C LEU A 235 14.25 -3.37 22.41
N ARG A 236 13.87 -2.45 21.52
CA ARG A 236 13.19 -1.17 21.83
C ARG A 236 13.91 -0.32 22.89
N ARG A 237 15.25 -0.25 22.78
CA ARG A 237 16.10 0.49 23.74
C ARG A 237 15.93 2.01 23.62
N GLY A 238 15.83 2.53 22.40
CA GLY A 238 15.58 3.94 22.18
C GLY A 238 14.19 4.34 22.68
N LYS A 239 14.06 5.55 23.23
CA LYS A 239 12.78 6.10 23.72
C LYS A 239 12.27 7.31 22.93
N ASN A 240 13.13 7.94 22.13
CA ASN A 240 12.72 9.01 21.23
C ASN A 240 12.21 8.43 19.90
N ASN A 241 11.00 7.87 19.93
CA ASN A 241 10.37 7.22 18.77
C ASN A 241 8.85 7.33 18.83
N LEU A 242 8.20 7.11 17.69
CA LEU A 242 6.75 7.21 17.52
C LEU A 242 6.01 6.34 18.54
N PHE A 243 6.40 5.08 18.70
CA PHE A 243 5.74 4.15 19.63
C PHE A 243 5.73 4.67 21.07
N THR A 244 6.89 5.09 21.57
CA THR A 244 7.03 5.56 22.97
C THR A 244 6.23 6.84 23.20
N HIS A 245 6.31 7.79 22.26
CA HIS A 245 5.58 9.05 22.35
C HIS A 245 4.07 8.84 22.21
N LEU A 246 3.62 8.01 21.26
CA LEU A 246 2.20 7.72 21.06
C LEU A 246 1.62 7.02 22.29
N ASN A 247 2.31 6.02 22.83
CA ASN A 247 1.90 5.30 24.03
C ASN A 247 1.80 6.20 25.28
N GLY A 248 2.55 7.31 25.32
CA GLY A 248 2.44 8.32 26.38
C GLY A 248 1.31 9.34 26.18
N ASN A 249 0.65 9.35 25.02
CA ASN A 249 -0.41 10.32 24.66
C ASN A 249 -1.80 9.69 24.49
N VAL A 250 -1.91 8.36 24.55
CA VAL A 250 -3.19 7.62 24.49
C VAL A 250 -3.60 7.14 25.88
N GLU A 251 -4.90 6.90 26.08
CA GLU A 251 -5.44 6.46 27.39
C GLU A 251 -4.98 5.04 27.76
N ASN A 252 -4.99 4.13 26.78
CA ASN A 252 -4.62 2.73 26.97
C ASN A 252 -3.17 2.49 26.54
N TYR A 253 -2.48 1.58 27.24
CA TYR A 253 -1.21 1.08 26.72
C TYR A 253 -1.44 0.39 25.38
N ILE A 254 -0.60 0.66 24.39
CA ILE A 254 -0.68 0.06 23.05
C ILE A 254 0.45 -0.92 22.81
N ILE A 255 0.14 -1.98 22.07
CA ILE A 255 1.11 -2.96 21.62
C ILE A 255 1.87 -2.42 20.41
N GLY A 256 3.18 -2.32 20.50
CA GLY A 256 4.02 -2.12 19.31
C GLY A 256 4.14 -3.42 18.52
N ILE A 257 3.93 -3.40 17.22
CA ILE A 257 4.17 -4.53 16.31
C ILE A 257 5.10 -4.09 15.18
N GLY A 258 6.32 -4.62 15.19
CA GLY A 258 7.24 -4.49 14.06
C GLY A 258 6.85 -5.44 12.92
N CYS A 259 7.31 -5.15 11.71
CA CYS A 259 7.11 -6.01 10.55
C CYS A 259 7.97 -7.27 10.64
N SER A 260 7.34 -8.42 10.89
CA SER A 260 8.03 -9.72 10.95
C SER A 260 8.73 -10.09 9.65
N ALA A 261 8.17 -9.76 8.49
CA ALA A 261 8.82 -10.02 7.20
C ALA A 261 10.17 -9.28 7.08
N HIS A 262 10.26 -8.04 7.55
CA HIS A 262 11.52 -7.31 7.68
C HIS A 262 12.49 -7.98 8.67
N ILE A 263 11.99 -8.44 9.83
CA ILE A 263 12.82 -9.16 10.82
C ILE A 263 13.46 -10.39 10.19
N LEU A 264 12.66 -11.22 9.51
CA LEU A 264 13.13 -12.46 8.90
C LEU A 264 14.09 -12.20 7.74
N ASN A 265 13.78 -11.24 6.87
CA ASN A 265 14.71 -10.83 5.81
C ASN A 265 16.04 -10.35 6.38
N ASN A 266 16.01 -9.45 7.36
CA ASN A 266 17.25 -8.90 7.93
C ASN A 266 18.04 -9.95 8.73
N SER A 267 17.38 -10.95 9.31
CA SER A 267 18.01 -12.09 9.97
C SER A 267 18.87 -12.90 9.01
N ILE A 268 18.30 -13.36 7.89
CA ILE A 268 19.06 -14.14 6.90
C ILE A 268 20.15 -13.30 6.22
N GLN A 269 19.90 -12.01 6.01
CA GLN A 269 20.88 -11.07 5.47
C GLN A 269 22.09 -10.95 6.42
N SER A 270 21.82 -10.68 7.71
CA SER A 270 22.87 -10.57 8.73
C SER A 270 23.66 -11.86 8.90
N ALA A 271 23.00 -13.01 8.81
CA ALA A 271 23.67 -14.31 8.87
C ALA A 271 24.48 -14.61 7.61
N SER A 272 24.01 -14.19 6.42
CA SER A 272 24.77 -14.37 5.18
C SER A 272 26.08 -13.58 5.19
N ASP A 273 26.12 -12.43 5.87
CA ASP A 273 27.32 -11.61 6.04
C ASP A 273 28.39 -12.31 6.91
N THR A 274 28.06 -13.40 7.61
CA THR A 274 29.04 -14.19 8.39
C THR A 274 29.72 -15.28 7.58
N LEU A 275 29.29 -15.51 6.32
CA LEU A 275 29.94 -16.48 5.43
C LEU A 275 31.26 -15.91 4.89
N PRO A 276 32.24 -16.76 4.55
CA PRO A 276 33.54 -16.28 4.05
C PRO A 276 33.48 -15.66 2.65
N ILE A 277 32.31 -15.72 1.98
CA ILE A 277 32.07 -15.14 0.65
C ILE A 277 30.74 -14.39 0.69
N ASP A 278 30.78 -13.10 0.34
CA ASP A 278 29.57 -12.29 0.15
C ASP A 278 28.87 -12.65 -1.16
N LEU A 279 28.02 -13.68 -1.07
CA LEU A 279 27.24 -14.19 -2.20
C LEU A 279 26.25 -13.16 -2.75
N GLN A 280 25.80 -12.19 -1.94
CA GLN A 280 24.88 -11.15 -2.40
C GLN A 280 25.58 -10.16 -3.33
N MET A 281 26.80 -9.75 -2.96
CA MET A 281 27.65 -8.94 -3.81
C MET A 281 27.98 -9.67 -5.11
N ILE A 282 28.32 -10.97 -5.04
CA ILE A 282 28.61 -11.78 -6.23
C ILE A 282 27.42 -11.80 -7.20
N ILE A 283 26.22 -12.12 -6.70
CA ILE A 283 24.99 -12.08 -7.52
C ILE A 283 24.78 -10.70 -8.15
N SER A 284 24.96 -9.64 -7.37
CA SER A 284 24.79 -8.26 -7.85
C SER A 284 25.78 -7.92 -8.97
N LYS A 285 27.04 -8.33 -8.84
CA LYS A 285 28.09 -8.10 -9.85
C LYS A 285 27.87 -8.92 -11.12
N ILE A 286 27.46 -10.19 -10.97
CA ILE A 286 27.10 -11.03 -12.11
C ILE A 286 25.91 -10.41 -12.86
N PHE A 287 24.85 -10.01 -12.16
CA PHE A 287 23.69 -9.38 -12.79
C PHE A 287 24.05 -8.09 -13.54
N GLN A 288 24.81 -7.18 -12.89
CA GLN A 288 25.26 -5.92 -13.53
C GLN A 288 26.10 -6.17 -14.78
N HIS A 289 26.85 -7.27 -14.85
CA HIS A 289 27.63 -7.62 -16.03
C HIS A 289 26.74 -7.94 -17.24
N PHE A 290 25.56 -8.53 -17.04
CA PHE A 290 24.69 -8.99 -18.13
C PHE A 290 23.44 -8.12 -18.38
N TYR A 291 22.90 -7.43 -17.38
CA TYR A 291 21.55 -6.84 -17.37
C TYR A 291 21.15 -6.03 -18.63
N ILE A 292 22.09 -5.30 -19.24
CA ILE A 292 21.82 -4.42 -20.40
C ILE A 292 22.56 -4.90 -21.67
N TYR A 293 23.49 -5.84 -21.53
CA TYR A 293 24.47 -6.15 -22.59
C TYR A 293 24.13 -7.46 -23.31
N SER A 294 23.28 -7.38 -24.34
CA SER A 294 22.85 -8.54 -25.15
C SER A 294 24.03 -9.30 -25.75
N VAL A 295 25.09 -8.61 -26.16
CA VAL A 295 26.33 -9.23 -26.67
C VAL A 295 26.94 -10.20 -25.64
N ARG A 296 27.03 -9.78 -24.38
CA ARG A 296 27.57 -10.62 -23.29
C ARG A 296 26.67 -11.82 -23.01
N VAL A 297 25.35 -11.63 -23.10
CA VAL A 297 24.37 -12.71 -22.95
C VAL A 297 24.53 -13.75 -24.06
N ASN A 298 24.72 -13.33 -25.32
CA ASN A 298 24.93 -14.25 -26.44
C ASN A 298 26.23 -15.04 -26.28
N THR A 299 27.33 -14.39 -25.90
CA THR A 299 28.58 -15.10 -25.60
C THR A 299 28.38 -16.09 -24.45
N LEU A 300 27.67 -15.73 -23.38
CA LEU A 300 27.38 -16.68 -22.29
C LEU A 300 26.61 -17.91 -22.79
N LYS A 301 25.67 -17.77 -23.74
CA LYS A 301 24.94 -18.91 -24.33
C LYS A 301 25.88 -19.88 -25.05
N GLU A 302 26.89 -19.39 -25.76
CA GLU A 302 27.91 -20.24 -26.40
C GLU A 302 28.65 -21.10 -25.34
N PHE A 303 28.94 -20.53 -24.17
CA PHE A 303 29.50 -21.28 -23.04
C PHE A 303 28.51 -22.27 -22.42
N CYS A 304 27.21 -21.97 -22.46
CA CYS A 304 26.17 -22.90 -22.01
C CYS A 304 26.13 -24.13 -22.92
N ASP A 305 26.15 -23.92 -24.24
CA ASP A 305 26.22 -24.99 -25.24
C ASP A 305 27.51 -25.82 -25.07
N PHE A 306 28.65 -25.15 -24.85
CA PHE A 306 29.93 -25.82 -24.64
C PHE A 306 29.95 -26.77 -23.43
N VAL A 307 29.31 -26.40 -22.32
CA VAL A 307 29.23 -27.23 -21.11
C VAL A 307 27.97 -28.09 -21.03
N ASN A 308 27.21 -28.22 -22.14
CA ASN A 308 25.95 -28.96 -22.23
C ASN A 308 24.94 -28.57 -21.14
N SER A 309 24.72 -27.26 -20.97
CA SER A 309 23.80 -26.70 -19.99
C SER A 309 22.82 -25.75 -20.68
N ASP A 310 21.55 -25.78 -20.27
CA ASP A 310 20.55 -24.86 -20.82
C ASP A 310 20.75 -23.44 -20.27
N TYR A 311 20.76 -22.45 -21.18
CA TYR A 311 20.80 -21.05 -20.75
C TYR A 311 19.56 -20.69 -19.93
N LYS A 312 19.80 -20.03 -18.79
CA LYS A 312 18.77 -19.44 -17.96
C LYS A 312 19.08 -17.97 -17.66
N THR A 313 18.07 -17.11 -17.76
CA THR A 313 18.19 -15.64 -17.56
C THR A 313 18.85 -15.26 -16.24
N ILE A 314 19.86 -14.41 -16.24
CA ILE A 314 20.50 -14.00 -14.98
C ILE A 314 19.55 -13.12 -14.16
N LEU A 315 19.39 -13.44 -12.88
CA LEU A 315 18.51 -12.73 -11.95
C LEU A 315 19.31 -11.84 -11.00
N GLY A 316 18.81 -10.63 -10.77
CA GLY A 316 19.39 -9.68 -9.82
C GLY A 316 18.75 -9.79 -8.44
N HIS A 317 19.51 -9.39 -7.41
CA HIS A 317 19.04 -9.28 -6.04
C HIS A 317 19.16 -7.84 -5.54
N SER A 318 18.21 -7.40 -4.71
CA SER A 318 18.33 -6.18 -3.92
C SER A 318 17.84 -6.44 -2.49
N LYS A 319 18.54 -5.89 -1.49
CA LYS A 319 18.19 -6.08 -0.07
C LYS A 319 16.76 -5.65 0.29
N THR A 320 16.22 -4.67 -0.44
CA THR A 320 14.84 -4.17 -0.30
C THR A 320 13.77 -5.05 -0.95
N ARG A 321 14.14 -6.10 -1.68
CA ARG A 321 13.23 -7.07 -2.29
C ARG A 321 13.47 -8.44 -1.66
N TRP A 322 12.83 -8.70 -0.53
CA TRP A 322 13.16 -9.82 0.36
C TRP A 322 13.13 -11.19 -0.30
N LEU A 323 12.21 -11.41 -1.25
CA LEU A 323 12.03 -12.69 -1.95
C LEU A 323 12.95 -12.87 -3.18
N SER A 324 13.87 -11.93 -3.45
CA SER A 324 14.72 -11.98 -4.65
C SER A 324 16.01 -12.79 -4.50
N LEU A 325 16.49 -13.03 -3.26
CA LEU A 325 17.78 -13.70 -3.05
C LEU A 325 17.73 -15.20 -3.41
N HIS A 326 16.70 -15.92 -2.94
CA HIS A 326 16.52 -17.34 -3.22
C HIS A 326 16.50 -17.68 -4.73
N PRO A 327 15.66 -17.02 -5.57
CA PRO A 327 15.66 -17.32 -7.01
C PRO A 327 16.98 -16.93 -7.68
N ALA A 328 17.66 -15.86 -7.23
CA ALA A 328 18.96 -15.47 -7.77
C ALA A 328 20.08 -16.47 -7.40
N LEU A 329 20.09 -17.00 -6.18
CA LEU A 329 20.99 -18.07 -5.76
C LEU A 329 20.72 -19.37 -6.52
N THR A 330 19.45 -19.75 -6.66
CA THR A 330 19.05 -20.90 -7.48
C THR A 330 19.60 -20.75 -8.90
N ARG A 331 19.43 -19.58 -9.52
CA ARG A 331 19.96 -19.29 -10.85
C ARG A 331 21.48 -19.36 -10.92
N LEU A 332 22.19 -18.85 -9.91
CA LEU A 332 23.64 -18.94 -9.81
C LEU A 332 24.12 -20.38 -9.76
N ILE A 333 23.46 -21.23 -8.97
CA ILE A 333 23.81 -22.66 -8.82
C ILE A 333 23.55 -23.41 -10.13
N GLU A 334 22.39 -23.20 -10.76
CA GLU A 334 22.05 -23.83 -12.04
C GLU A 334 23.02 -23.46 -13.16
N MET A 335 23.45 -22.18 -13.20
CA MET A 335 24.33 -21.64 -14.22
C MET A 335 25.81 -21.66 -13.81
N PHE A 336 26.18 -22.32 -12.70
CA PHE A 336 27.52 -22.18 -12.12
C PHE A 336 28.63 -22.62 -13.09
N GLY A 337 28.44 -23.75 -13.78
CA GLY A 337 29.37 -24.26 -14.78
C GLY A 337 29.61 -23.28 -15.94
N PRO A 338 28.57 -22.90 -16.70
CA PRO A 338 28.69 -21.91 -17.76
C PRO A 338 29.30 -20.58 -17.31
N LEU A 339 28.84 -20.05 -16.16
CA LEU A 339 29.34 -18.78 -15.62
C LEU A 339 30.82 -18.87 -15.23
N LYS A 340 31.25 -19.99 -14.63
CA LYS A 340 32.66 -20.24 -14.31
C LYS A 340 33.51 -20.22 -15.57
N SER A 341 33.15 -21.00 -16.59
CA SER A 341 33.89 -21.04 -17.86
C SER A 341 33.95 -19.66 -18.54
N TYR A 342 32.81 -18.97 -18.59
CA TYR A 342 32.71 -17.62 -19.14
C TYR A 342 33.63 -16.64 -18.42
N PHE A 343 33.49 -16.47 -17.09
CA PHE A 343 34.25 -15.46 -16.36
C PHE A 343 35.75 -15.77 -16.26
N LEU A 344 36.16 -17.03 -16.29
CA LEU A 344 37.58 -17.40 -16.31
C LEU A 344 38.23 -17.24 -17.69
N SER A 345 37.43 -17.23 -18.77
CA SER A 345 37.92 -17.00 -20.13
C SER A 345 38.12 -15.53 -20.49
N ILE A 346 37.51 -14.60 -19.75
CA ILE A 346 37.52 -13.17 -20.07
C ILE A 346 38.80 -12.52 -19.57
N GLU A 347 39.53 -11.88 -20.47
CA GLU A 347 40.80 -11.19 -20.19
C GLU A 347 40.65 -10.11 -19.10
N LYS A 348 39.60 -9.28 -19.17
CA LYS A 348 39.29 -8.21 -18.19
C LYS A 348 38.15 -8.61 -17.25
N CYS A 349 38.22 -9.80 -16.66
CA CYS A 349 37.25 -10.21 -15.64
C CYS A 349 37.42 -9.38 -14.35
N LEU A 350 36.31 -8.99 -13.71
CA LEU A 350 36.37 -8.34 -12.41
C LEU A 350 37.03 -9.28 -11.40
N PHE A 351 38.06 -8.80 -10.70
CA PHE A 351 38.85 -9.59 -9.74
C PHE A 351 37.97 -10.38 -8.77
N VAL A 352 36.95 -9.74 -8.19
CA VAL A 352 36.04 -10.39 -7.24
C VAL A 352 35.27 -11.58 -7.82
N LEU A 353 34.87 -11.51 -9.11
CA LEU A 353 34.18 -12.61 -9.79
C LEU A 353 35.17 -13.72 -10.17
N LYS A 354 36.37 -13.35 -10.62
CA LYS A 354 37.45 -14.29 -10.89
C LYS A 354 37.81 -15.10 -9.64
N THR A 355 38.10 -14.43 -8.53
CA THR A 355 38.38 -15.07 -7.23
C THR A 355 37.23 -15.95 -6.76
N PHE A 356 35.98 -15.53 -6.97
CA PHE A 356 34.82 -16.34 -6.62
C PHE A 356 34.77 -17.66 -7.42
N PHE A 357 34.96 -17.62 -8.75
CA PHE A 357 34.88 -18.81 -9.60
C PHE A 357 36.13 -19.71 -9.52
N GLU A 358 37.29 -19.16 -9.16
CA GLU A 358 38.50 -19.91 -8.82
C GLU A 358 38.38 -20.61 -7.46
N ASN A 359 37.65 -20.01 -6.51
CA ASN A 359 37.50 -20.56 -5.19
C ASN A 359 36.61 -21.84 -5.21
N PRO A 360 37.16 -23.00 -4.80
CA PRO A 360 36.46 -24.28 -4.89
C PRO A 360 35.30 -24.43 -3.89
N ILE A 361 35.29 -23.67 -2.79
CA ILE A 361 34.20 -23.74 -1.80
C ILE A 361 33.00 -22.85 -2.16
N SER A 362 33.11 -21.99 -3.17
CA SER A 362 32.07 -21.04 -3.58
C SER A 362 30.72 -21.70 -3.89
N LEU A 363 30.73 -22.81 -4.62
CA LEU A 363 29.51 -23.55 -4.96
C LEU A 363 28.88 -24.19 -3.72
N LEU A 364 29.70 -24.74 -2.82
CA LEU A 364 29.22 -25.33 -1.56
C LEU A 364 28.51 -24.29 -0.69
N LEU A 365 29.09 -23.09 -0.56
CA LEU A 365 28.47 -21.99 0.20
C LEU A 365 27.19 -21.47 -0.47
N ALA A 366 27.16 -21.38 -1.80
CA ALA A 366 25.97 -21.00 -2.54
C ALA A 366 24.82 -22.00 -2.31
N MET A 367 25.12 -23.30 -2.35
CA MET A 367 24.14 -24.36 -2.08
C MET A 367 23.61 -24.30 -0.65
N PHE A 368 24.51 -24.11 0.33
CA PHE A 368 24.13 -23.94 1.73
C PHE A 368 23.19 -22.76 1.93
N LEU A 369 23.58 -21.56 1.45
CA LEU A 369 22.76 -20.37 1.60
C LEU A 369 21.42 -20.53 0.86
N ASN A 370 21.40 -21.16 -0.31
CA ASN A 370 20.17 -21.38 -1.08
C ASN A 370 19.13 -22.21 -0.31
N ALA A 371 19.55 -23.27 0.38
CA ALA A 371 18.67 -24.12 1.20
C ALA A 371 18.11 -23.38 2.43
N GLN A 372 18.85 -22.39 2.95
CA GLN A 372 18.35 -21.52 4.03
C GLN A 372 17.39 -20.46 3.47
N CYS A 373 17.74 -19.82 2.34
CA CYS A 373 16.89 -18.86 1.67
C CYS A 373 15.54 -19.46 1.24
N GLU A 374 15.50 -20.74 0.88
CA GLU A 374 14.25 -21.44 0.56
C GLU A 374 13.30 -21.47 1.77
N LEU A 375 13.80 -21.90 2.94
CA LEU A 375 13.04 -21.93 4.20
C LEU A 375 12.57 -20.53 4.60
N PHE A 376 13.45 -19.53 4.56
CA PHE A 376 13.05 -18.15 4.87
C PHE A 376 12.02 -17.61 3.86
N SER A 377 12.17 -17.90 2.57
CA SER A 377 11.25 -17.43 1.54
C SER A 377 9.87 -18.07 1.67
N SER A 378 9.78 -19.34 2.04
CA SER A 378 8.49 -20.00 2.26
C SER A 378 7.74 -19.38 3.45
N VAL A 379 8.45 -19.10 4.54
CA VAL A 379 7.88 -18.44 5.73
C VAL A 379 7.53 -16.97 5.45
N ILE A 380 8.36 -16.21 4.75
CA ILE A 380 8.05 -14.81 4.39
C ILE A 380 6.78 -14.76 3.51
N ARG A 381 6.65 -15.66 2.53
CA ARG A 381 5.45 -15.76 1.69
C ARG A 381 4.19 -16.12 2.48
N SER A 382 4.31 -16.94 3.53
CA SER A 382 3.16 -17.26 4.36
C SER A 382 2.71 -16.07 5.23
N ILE A 383 3.56 -15.05 5.44
CA ILE A 383 3.26 -13.90 6.30
C ILE A 383 3.08 -12.55 5.59
N GLU A 384 3.21 -12.46 4.27
CA GLU A 384 3.06 -11.20 3.51
C GLU A 384 1.61 -10.84 3.13
N GLY A 385 0.64 -11.67 3.53
CA GLY A 385 -0.79 -11.46 3.27
C GLY A 385 -1.36 -10.20 3.95
N ASN A 386 -2.35 -9.56 3.32
CA ASN A 386 -2.99 -8.32 3.82
C ASN A 386 -3.73 -8.53 5.14
N ASP A 387 -4.36 -9.70 5.25
CA ASP A 387 -5.31 -10.00 6.30
C ASP A 387 -4.68 -10.91 7.37
N ILE A 388 -3.36 -11.16 7.28
CA ILE A 388 -2.71 -12.03 8.25
C ILE A 388 -2.69 -11.39 9.63
N SER A 389 -3.12 -12.16 10.63
CA SER A 389 -3.13 -11.74 12.04
C SER A 389 -1.77 -11.97 12.70
N VAL A 390 -1.58 -11.35 13.86
CA VAL A 390 -0.41 -11.59 14.72
C VAL A 390 -0.30 -13.06 15.16
N VAL A 391 -1.43 -13.76 15.29
CA VAL A 391 -1.51 -15.18 15.65
C VAL A 391 -0.78 -16.03 14.62
N GLU A 392 -1.16 -15.86 13.35
CA GLU A 392 -0.58 -16.64 12.25
C GLU A 392 0.91 -16.33 12.09
N VAL A 393 1.29 -15.05 12.21
CA VAL A 393 2.71 -14.66 12.13
C VAL A 393 3.54 -15.23 13.27
N LYS A 394 3.04 -15.21 14.52
CA LYS A 394 3.74 -15.81 15.66
C LYS A 394 4.07 -17.28 15.39
N ILE A 395 3.09 -18.05 14.94
CA ILE A 395 3.26 -19.47 14.64
C ILE A 395 4.28 -19.71 13.54
N GLN A 396 4.24 -18.92 12.46
CA GLN A 396 5.19 -19.04 11.36
C GLN A 396 6.63 -18.67 11.79
N VAL A 397 6.77 -17.67 12.65
CA VAL A 397 8.07 -17.28 13.22
C VAL A 397 8.61 -18.34 14.18
N ASP A 398 7.76 -18.90 15.05
CA ASP A 398 8.17 -20.00 15.95
C ASP A 398 8.59 -21.25 15.16
N TYR A 399 7.81 -21.62 14.14
CA TYR A 399 8.14 -22.71 13.22
C TYR A 399 9.51 -22.53 12.56
N LEU A 400 9.81 -21.31 12.09
CA LEU A 400 11.12 -21.00 11.51
C LEU A 400 12.23 -21.18 12.55
N LYS A 401 12.04 -20.70 13.78
CA LYS A 401 13.04 -20.85 14.86
C LYS A 401 13.28 -22.32 15.17
N GLU A 402 12.23 -23.13 15.31
CA GLU A 402 12.34 -24.58 15.54
C GLU A 402 13.10 -25.26 14.41
N CYS A 403 12.80 -24.91 13.15
CA CYS A 403 13.54 -25.44 12.00
C CYS A 403 15.03 -25.05 12.04
N LEU A 404 15.36 -23.82 12.42
CA LEU A 404 16.75 -23.36 12.52
C LEU A 404 17.50 -24.05 13.66
N ILE A 405 16.87 -24.23 14.82
CA ILE A 405 17.42 -24.99 15.95
C ILE A 405 17.68 -26.43 15.53
N GLY A 406 16.68 -27.11 14.96
CA GLY A 406 16.83 -28.49 14.49
C GLY A 406 17.90 -28.63 13.41
N ARG A 407 18.01 -27.68 12.48
CA ARG A 407 19.07 -27.65 11.47
C ARG A 407 20.46 -27.46 12.09
N GLN A 408 20.58 -26.65 13.14
CA GLN A 408 21.84 -26.40 13.84
C GLN A 408 22.26 -27.62 14.67
N GLU A 409 21.38 -28.15 15.51
CA GLU A 409 21.63 -29.30 16.38
C GLU A 409 21.92 -30.56 15.57
N GLY A 410 21.15 -30.79 14.50
CA GLY A 410 21.33 -31.92 13.58
C GLY A 410 22.50 -31.75 12.60
N ASN A 411 23.25 -30.64 12.65
CA ASN A 411 24.30 -30.30 11.68
C ASN A 411 23.85 -30.48 10.22
N PHE A 412 22.62 -30.06 9.91
CA PHE A 412 21.92 -30.36 8.66
C PHE A 412 22.78 -30.06 7.41
N ILE A 413 22.75 -30.99 6.46
CA ILE A 413 23.40 -30.91 5.15
C ILE A 413 22.60 -31.76 4.15
N THR A 414 22.38 -31.24 2.95
CA THR A 414 21.72 -32.01 1.89
C THR A 414 22.67 -33.04 1.28
N SER A 415 22.13 -34.05 0.61
CA SER A 415 22.95 -35.08 -0.06
C SER A 415 23.90 -34.48 -1.09
N LYS A 416 23.47 -33.46 -1.84
CA LYS A 416 24.30 -32.77 -2.85
C LYS A 416 25.45 -32.01 -2.20
N GLU A 417 25.18 -31.26 -1.13
CA GLU A 417 26.22 -30.56 -0.37
C GLU A 417 27.21 -31.55 0.25
N LYS A 418 26.74 -32.69 0.78
CA LYS A 418 27.59 -33.72 1.38
C LYS A 418 28.53 -34.35 0.37
N THR A 419 28.04 -34.67 -0.84
CA THR A 419 28.90 -35.17 -1.93
C THR A 419 29.98 -34.14 -2.28
N LEU A 420 29.61 -32.87 -2.46
CA LEU A 420 30.58 -31.82 -2.80
C LEU A 420 31.59 -31.59 -1.67
N LEU A 421 31.13 -31.56 -0.41
CA LEU A 421 32.00 -31.42 0.76
C LEU A 421 33.00 -32.57 0.86
N ASN A 422 32.59 -33.81 0.63
CA ASN A 422 33.49 -34.96 0.65
C ASN A 422 34.59 -34.80 -0.41
N ASN A 423 34.24 -34.46 -1.65
CA ASN A 423 35.22 -34.25 -2.73
C ASN A 423 36.23 -33.14 -2.35
N LEU A 424 35.73 -31.99 -1.87
CA LEU A 424 36.57 -30.87 -1.46
C LEU A 424 37.47 -31.22 -0.25
N ARG A 425 36.99 -32.06 0.66
CA ARG A 425 37.77 -32.55 1.81
C ARG A 425 38.87 -33.49 1.36
N ASP A 426 38.56 -34.41 0.45
CA ASP A 426 39.53 -35.38 -0.07
C ASP A 426 40.64 -34.68 -0.88
N GLU A 427 40.35 -33.52 -1.48
CA GLU A 427 41.31 -32.61 -2.11
C GLU A 427 42.06 -31.69 -1.11
N GLY A 428 41.74 -31.75 0.19
CA GLY A 428 42.38 -30.92 1.23
C GLY A 428 42.00 -29.43 1.21
N LEU A 429 40.92 -29.06 0.53
CA LEU A 429 40.51 -27.66 0.31
C LEU A 429 39.65 -27.09 1.45
N ILE A 430 38.98 -27.95 2.22
CA ILE A 430 38.17 -27.59 3.38
C ILE A 430 38.06 -28.75 4.37
N THR A 431 37.98 -28.46 5.66
CA THR A 431 37.66 -29.49 6.67
C THR A 431 36.19 -29.48 7.06
N GLU A 432 35.67 -30.63 7.51
CA GLU A 432 34.29 -30.72 8.01
C GLU A 432 34.06 -29.81 9.23
N ILE A 433 35.09 -29.62 10.06
CA ILE A 433 35.07 -28.71 11.21
C ILE A 433 34.93 -27.25 10.74
N GLN A 434 35.69 -26.83 9.73
CA GLN A 434 35.59 -25.49 9.16
C GLN A 434 34.20 -25.20 8.62
N PHE A 435 33.64 -26.12 7.81
CA PHE A 435 32.30 -25.94 7.26
C PHE A 435 31.22 -25.94 8.36
N ARG A 436 31.35 -26.83 9.35
CA ARG A 436 30.46 -26.85 10.53
C ARG A 436 30.50 -25.52 11.30
N ASN A 437 31.68 -24.92 11.46
CA ASN A 437 31.82 -23.62 12.12
C ASN A 437 31.08 -22.51 11.36
N TYR A 438 31.21 -22.46 10.02
CA TYR A 438 30.44 -21.50 9.20
C TYR A 438 28.93 -21.64 9.41
N LYS A 439 28.42 -22.88 9.39
CA LYS A 439 26.99 -23.16 9.61
C LYS A 439 26.53 -22.77 11.02
N ASN A 440 27.32 -23.10 12.05
CA ASN A 440 26.98 -22.77 13.44
C ASN A 440 26.91 -21.25 13.67
N ILE A 441 27.87 -20.50 13.14
CA ILE A 441 27.87 -19.03 13.22
C ILE A 441 26.66 -18.46 12.47
N PHE A 442 26.35 -19.01 11.29
CA PHE A 442 25.17 -18.61 10.52
C PHE A 442 23.86 -18.82 11.31
N TYR A 443 23.61 -20.04 11.81
CA TYR A 443 22.36 -20.35 12.53
C TYR A 443 22.24 -19.57 13.84
N SER A 444 23.32 -19.46 14.62
CA SER A 444 23.31 -18.66 15.85
C SER A 444 23.07 -17.18 15.59
N THR A 445 23.58 -16.65 14.48
CA THR A 445 23.32 -15.26 14.06
C THR A 445 21.85 -15.08 13.68
N CYS A 446 21.26 -16.00 12.91
CA CYS A 446 19.84 -15.97 12.58
C CYS A 446 18.95 -15.95 13.84
N LEU A 447 19.16 -16.93 14.72
CA LEU A 447 18.37 -17.12 15.94
C LEU A 447 18.49 -15.92 16.88
N LYS A 448 19.72 -15.47 17.14
CA LYS A 448 19.98 -14.28 17.97
C LYS A 448 19.28 -13.04 17.42
N TYR A 449 19.34 -12.83 16.11
CA TYR A 449 18.68 -11.68 15.48
C TYR A 449 17.15 -11.80 15.66
N ILE A 450 16.56 -12.95 15.33
CA ILE A 450 15.12 -13.17 15.46
C ILE A 450 14.69 -12.95 16.92
N ASP A 451 15.35 -13.57 17.89
CA ASP A 451 15.01 -13.44 19.32
C ASP A 451 15.06 -11.99 19.81
N GLN A 452 16.06 -11.22 19.41
CA GLN A 452 16.20 -9.82 19.83
C GLN A 452 15.06 -8.92 19.33
N TRP A 453 14.45 -9.25 18.19
CA TRP A 453 13.36 -8.47 17.60
C TRP A 453 11.98 -9.02 17.97
N VAL A 454 11.84 -10.33 18.14
CA VAL A 454 10.61 -11.04 18.50
C VAL A 454 10.29 -10.90 19.99
N ARG A 455 11.30 -10.87 20.87
CA ARG A 455 11.11 -10.76 22.32
C ARG A 455 10.23 -9.57 22.76
N PRO A 456 10.44 -8.32 22.30
CA PRO A 456 9.59 -7.19 22.69
C PRO A 456 8.30 -7.06 21.86
N THR A 457 8.05 -7.93 20.88
CA THR A 457 6.95 -7.82 19.91
C THR A 457 6.00 -9.01 19.99
N LEU A 458 6.51 -10.21 19.73
CA LEU A 458 5.75 -11.41 19.48
C LEU A 458 5.67 -12.35 20.69
N ASN A 459 6.63 -12.34 21.62
CA ASN A 459 6.61 -13.25 22.79
C ASN A 459 5.43 -12.99 23.75
N GLN A 460 4.84 -11.80 23.75
CA GLN A 460 3.63 -11.53 24.55
C GLN A 460 2.39 -12.29 24.06
N PHE A 461 2.47 -12.91 22.88
CA PHE A 461 1.40 -13.68 22.24
C PHE A 461 1.56 -15.20 22.45
N ASP A 462 2.26 -15.62 23.50
CA ASP A 462 2.38 -17.05 23.83
C ASP A 462 1.04 -17.62 24.33
N GLY A 463 0.72 -18.85 23.92
CA GLY A 463 -0.52 -19.54 24.33
C GLY A 463 -1.78 -19.17 23.54
N ILE A 464 -1.68 -18.41 22.44
CA ILE A 464 -2.84 -18.02 21.62
C ILE A 464 -3.13 -18.96 20.45
N SER A 465 -2.44 -20.11 20.37
CA SER A 465 -2.56 -21.05 19.25
C SER A 465 -3.96 -21.61 19.06
N TRP A 466 -4.79 -21.61 20.12
CA TRP A 466 -6.20 -22.00 20.07
C TRP A 466 -7.00 -21.18 19.05
N ILE A 467 -6.61 -19.92 18.81
CA ILE A 467 -7.30 -19.05 17.86
C ILE A 467 -7.21 -19.62 16.45
N THR A 468 -6.20 -20.43 16.13
CA THR A 468 -6.05 -21.04 14.79
C THR A 468 -7.07 -22.12 14.46
N LEU A 469 -7.84 -22.58 15.46
CA LEU A 469 -8.76 -23.71 15.32
C LEU A 469 -8.05 -25.04 14.97
N LYS A 470 -6.72 -25.10 15.10
CA LYS A 470 -5.91 -26.32 14.92
C LYS A 470 -5.61 -26.97 16.27
N ASN A 471 -5.46 -28.30 16.25
CA ASN A 471 -5.18 -29.12 17.44
C ASN A 471 -6.14 -28.82 18.59
N ILE A 472 -7.46 -28.85 18.32
CA ILE A 472 -8.52 -28.44 19.25
C ILE A 472 -8.38 -29.09 20.63
N GLN A 473 -8.05 -30.39 20.70
CA GLN A 473 -7.90 -31.09 21.97
C GLN A 473 -6.82 -30.47 22.87
N GLU A 474 -5.67 -30.12 22.29
CA GLU A 474 -4.51 -29.59 23.02
C GLU A 474 -4.63 -28.08 23.24
N HIS A 475 -4.97 -27.32 22.21
CA HIS A 475 -4.89 -25.86 22.25
C HIS A 475 -6.11 -25.22 22.91
N PHE A 476 -7.32 -25.76 22.73
CA PHE A 476 -8.52 -25.27 23.45
C PHE A 476 -8.50 -25.80 24.89
N ASN A 477 -7.68 -25.18 25.72
CA ASN A 477 -7.62 -25.39 27.16
C ASN A 477 -7.73 -24.05 27.91
N TRP A 478 -8.09 -24.12 29.19
CA TRP A 478 -8.35 -22.94 30.00
C TRP A 478 -7.08 -22.12 30.29
N ASP A 479 -5.91 -22.74 30.39
CA ASP A 479 -4.63 -22.04 30.61
C ASP A 479 -4.31 -21.08 29.46
N ASN A 480 -4.51 -21.52 28.22
CA ASN A 480 -4.37 -20.68 27.03
C ASN A 480 -5.40 -19.54 26.97
N MET A 481 -6.63 -19.77 27.47
CA MET A 481 -7.63 -18.70 27.60
C MET A 481 -7.22 -17.67 28.64
N ILE A 482 -6.75 -18.11 29.82
CA ILE A 482 -6.28 -17.21 30.87
C ILE A 482 -5.15 -16.32 30.34
N LYS A 483 -4.17 -16.87 29.61
CA LYS A 483 -3.12 -16.06 28.97
C LYS A 483 -3.69 -14.98 28.05
N SER A 484 -4.70 -15.34 27.26
CA SER A 484 -5.39 -14.41 26.35
C SER A 484 -6.10 -13.30 27.12
N ILE A 485 -6.84 -13.65 28.17
CA ILE A 485 -7.56 -12.72 29.05
C ILE A 485 -6.59 -11.79 29.77
N THR A 486 -5.49 -12.33 30.32
CA THR A 486 -4.46 -11.55 31.00
C THR A 486 -3.83 -10.53 30.06
N LEU A 487 -3.50 -10.93 28.83
CA LEU A 487 -2.98 -10.00 27.83
C LEU A 487 -4.01 -8.88 27.54
N ILE A 488 -5.26 -9.22 27.25
CA ILE A 488 -6.30 -8.23 26.95
C ILE A 488 -6.49 -7.25 28.11
N LYS A 489 -6.64 -7.76 29.34
CA LYS A 489 -6.79 -6.93 30.55
C LYS A 489 -5.57 -6.03 30.79
N SER A 490 -4.36 -6.44 30.38
CA SER A 490 -3.16 -5.60 30.50
C SER A 490 -3.15 -4.40 29.53
N ILE A 491 -3.86 -4.51 28.41
CA ILE A 491 -3.93 -3.49 27.35
C ILE A 491 -5.15 -2.59 27.54
N VAL A 492 -6.30 -3.15 27.93
CA VAL A 492 -7.58 -2.43 28.11
C VAL A 492 -8.17 -2.67 29.51
N PRO A 493 -7.52 -2.21 30.59
CA PRO A 493 -7.97 -2.47 31.96
C PRO A 493 -9.30 -1.79 32.31
N ASP A 494 -9.57 -0.60 31.76
CA ASP A 494 -10.68 0.28 32.17
C ASP A 494 -11.79 0.39 31.11
N ARG A 495 -12.19 -0.75 30.51
CA ARG A 495 -13.29 -0.84 29.53
C ARG A 495 -14.45 -1.73 30.02
N PRO A 496 -15.42 -1.19 30.77
CA PRO A 496 -16.54 -1.96 31.31
C PRO A 496 -17.43 -2.59 30.23
N ASP A 497 -17.47 -1.97 29.04
CA ASP A 497 -18.17 -2.46 27.85
C ASP A 497 -17.54 -3.73 27.26
N LEU A 498 -16.28 -4.02 27.61
CA LEU A 498 -15.52 -5.18 27.16
C LEU A 498 -15.27 -6.19 28.27
N ASN A 499 -16.07 -6.15 29.34
CA ASN A 499 -15.86 -7.00 30.50
C ASN A 499 -15.99 -8.49 30.15
N LEU A 500 -14.88 -9.22 30.27
CA LEU A 500 -14.81 -10.66 29.99
C LEU A 500 -15.29 -11.45 31.22
N TYR A 501 -16.46 -12.07 31.10
CA TYR A 501 -17.05 -12.90 32.14
C TYR A 501 -16.49 -14.32 32.06
N GLU A 502 -15.47 -14.60 32.87
CA GLU A 502 -14.69 -15.84 32.78
C GLU A 502 -15.54 -17.13 32.84
N ALA A 503 -16.54 -17.20 33.73
CA ALA A 503 -17.45 -18.36 33.80
C ALA A 503 -18.23 -18.56 32.49
N LYS A 504 -18.79 -17.49 31.92
CA LYS A 504 -19.50 -17.56 30.63
C LYS A 504 -18.56 -17.89 29.48
N LEU A 505 -17.35 -17.33 29.49
CA LEU A 505 -16.33 -17.65 28.49
C LEU A 505 -15.92 -19.13 28.55
N PHE A 506 -15.82 -19.70 29.75
CA PHE A 506 -15.54 -21.14 29.91
C PHE A 506 -16.66 -21.99 29.30
N ASP A 507 -17.92 -21.61 29.51
CA ASP A 507 -19.09 -22.29 28.92
C ASP A 507 -19.10 -22.15 27.39
N GLU A 508 -18.91 -20.92 26.87
CA GLU A 508 -18.78 -20.60 25.44
C GLU A 508 -17.69 -21.45 24.76
N MET A 509 -16.52 -21.51 25.41
CA MET A 509 -15.37 -22.27 24.93
C MET A 509 -15.64 -23.78 24.94
N THR A 510 -16.23 -24.31 26.01
CA THR A 510 -16.55 -25.73 26.14
C THR A 510 -17.52 -26.17 25.04
N LEU A 511 -18.54 -25.33 24.80
CA LEU A 511 -19.53 -25.56 23.76
C LEU A 511 -18.91 -25.51 22.36
N LEU A 512 -18.08 -24.51 22.08
CA LEU A 512 -17.37 -24.42 20.80
C LEU A 512 -16.43 -25.62 20.61
N LYS A 513 -15.64 -25.98 21.63
CA LYS A 513 -14.72 -27.13 21.59
C LYS A 513 -15.45 -28.42 21.23
N ASN A 514 -16.58 -28.69 21.87
CA ASN A 514 -17.38 -29.90 21.61
C ASN A 514 -17.90 -29.96 20.16
N ASN A 515 -18.33 -28.81 19.62
CA ASN A 515 -18.79 -28.73 18.22
C ASN A 515 -17.63 -28.83 17.20
N LEU A 516 -16.39 -28.54 17.61
CA LEU A 516 -15.20 -28.60 16.76
C LEU A 516 -14.38 -29.88 16.93
N MET A 517 -14.82 -30.88 17.72
CA MET A 517 -14.01 -32.08 18.03
C MET A 517 -13.55 -32.86 16.77
N ASN A 518 -14.36 -32.85 15.71
CA ASN A 518 -14.04 -33.49 14.43
C ASN A 518 -13.78 -32.47 13.31
N TYR A 519 -13.61 -31.19 13.67
CA TYR A 519 -13.36 -30.14 12.70
C TYR A 519 -11.88 -30.08 12.35
N THR A 520 -11.59 -30.25 11.07
CA THR A 520 -10.26 -29.97 10.51
C THR A 520 -10.35 -28.66 9.73
N PRO A 521 -9.63 -27.60 10.13
CA PRO A 521 -9.58 -26.35 9.40
C PRO A 521 -9.16 -26.56 7.94
N PRO A 522 -9.92 -26.05 6.96
CA PRO A 522 -9.51 -26.09 5.55
C PRO A 522 -8.19 -25.34 5.37
N THR A 523 -7.28 -25.90 4.59
CA THR A 523 -5.94 -25.31 4.36
C THR A 523 -5.97 -24.08 3.46
N ASP A 524 -7.00 -23.96 2.62
CA ASP A 524 -7.22 -22.89 1.65
C ASP A 524 -8.03 -21.71 2.22
N LYS A 525 -8.64 -21.88 3.40
CA LYS A 525 -9.49 -20.87 4.02
C LYS A 525 -8.72 -19.99 5.00
N LYS A 526 -8.90 -18.68 4.87
CA LYS A 526 -8.29 -17.70 5.78
C LYS A 526 -8.83 -17.84 7.19
N LEU A 527 -7.97 -17.58 8.18
CA LEU A 527 -8.32 -17.68 9.60
C LEU A 527 -9.51 -16.81 9.99
N GLU A 528 -9.51 -15.55 9.56
CA GLU A 528 -10.63 -14.63 9.79
C GLU A 528 -11.97 -15.17 9.27
N SER A 529 -11.97 -15.84 8.12
CA SER A 529 -13.19 -16.33 7.48
C SER A 529 -13.75 -17.53 8.22
N MET A 530 -12.89 -18.33 8.85
CA MET A 530 -13.33 -19.41 9.74
C MET A 530 -14.04 -18.86 10.97
N TRP A 531 -13.49 -17.81 11.59
CA TRP A 531 -14.14 -17.15 12.73
C TRP A 531 -15.44 -16.45 12.37
N VAL A 532 -15.49 -15.77 11.22
CA VAL A 532 -16.73 -15.17 10.71
C VAL A 532 -17.83 -16.23 10.53
N ASP A 533 -17.49 -17.41 10.01
CA ASP A 533 -18.48 -18.47 9.84
C ASP A 533 -18.98 -19.02 11.18
N ILE A 534 -18.08 -19.17 12.17
CA ILE A 534 -18.46 -19.55 13.53
C ILE A 534 -19.45 -18.52 14.12
N PHE A 535 -19.17 -17.23 13.99
CA PHE A 535 -20.05 -16.17 14.49
C PHE A 535 -21.33 -16.00 13.67
N LYS A 536 -21.37 -16.44 12.41
CA LYS A 536 -22.61 -16.50 11.62
C LYS A 536 -23.51 -17.66 12.02
N ILE A 537 -22.96 -18.80 12.41
CA ILE A 537 -23.76 -19.94 12.89
C ILE A 537 -24.52 -19.56 14.16
N GLU A 538 -23.91 -18.75 15.03
CA GLU A 538 -24.56 -18.12 16.19
C GLU A 538 -25.84 -17.34 15.81
N SER A 539 -25.82 -16.60 14.69
CA SER A 539 -26.96 -15.79 14.26
C SER A 539 -28.18 -16.59 13.78
N VAL A 540 -28.03 -17.91 13.60
CA VAL A 540 -29.08 -18.81 13.11
C VAL A 540 -29.63 -19.73 14.22
N GLY A 541 -28.89 -19.92 15.32
CA GLY A 541 -29.30 -20.77 16.44
C GLY A 541 -29.71 -19.96 17.67
N GLU A 542 -30.96 -20.09 18.13
CA GLU A 542 -31.55 -19.29 19.23
C GLU A 542 -30.84 -19.42 20.61
N ASN A 543 -29.87 -20.33 20.77
CA ASN A 543 -29.24 -20.66 22.07
C ASN A 543 -27.70 -20.57 22.12
N LEU A 544 -27.03 -20.12 21.04
CA LEU A 544 -25.58 -19.92 21.05
C LEU A 544 -25.29 -18.43 21.11
N VAL A 545 -24.56 -17.96 22.12
CA VAL A 545 -24.12 -16.56 22.22
C VAL A 545 -22.65 -16.57 22.61
N PHE A 546 -21.77 -16.10 21.71
CA PHE A 546 -20.31 -16.14 21.87
C PHE A 546 -19.73 -14.76 22.16
N SER A 547 -20.41 -13.96 22.99
CA SER A 547 -20.04 -12.55 23.22
C SER A 547 -18.63 -12.39 23.77
N ASN A 548 -18.18 -13.26 24.68
CA ASN A 548 -16.83 -13.16 25.24
C ASN A 548 -15.78 -13.61 24.23
N LEU A 549 -16.04 -14.71 23.50
CA LEU A 549 -15.15 -15.17 22.42
C LEU A 549 -15.03 -14.13 21.29
N LYS A 550 -16.12 -13.44 20.92
CA LYS A 550 -16.10 -12.35 19.93
C LYS A 550 -15.12 -11.26 20.33
N ASN A 551 -15.17 -10.79 21.58
CA ASN A 551 -14.25 -9.77 22.07
C ASN A 551 -12.78 -10.24 22.00
N ILE A 552 -12.51 -11.49 22.38
CA ILE A 552 -11.15 -12.03 22.35
C ILE A 552 -10.65 -12.17 20.91
N VAL A 553 -11.45 -12.74 20.01
CA VAL A 553 -11.08 -12.92 18.61
C VAL A 553 -10.92 -11.58 17.91
N GLU A 554 -11.79 -10.61 18.18
CA GLU A 554 -11.68 -9.26 17.63
C GLU A 554 -10.36 -8.59 18.04
N PHE A 555 -9.97 -8.70 19.31
CA PHE A 555 -8.70 -8.20 19.82
C PHE A 555 -7.51 -8.77 19.02
N PHE A 556 -7.43 -10.09 18.83
CA PHE A 556 -6.30 -10.69 18.13
C PHE A 556 -6.32 -10.49 16.61
N MET A 557 -7.50 -10.51 15.98
CA MET A 557 -7.63 -10.36 14.52
C MET A 557 -7.36 -8.95 14.03
N CYS A 558 -7.62 -7.93 14.86
CA CYS A 558 -7.32 -6.55 14.51
C CYS A 558 -5.82 -6.22 14.56
N ILE A 559 -5.00 -7.04 15.23
CA ILE A 559 -3.55 -6.86 15.31
C ILE A 559 -2.90 -7.55 14.10
N PRO A 560 -2.28 -6.79 13.16
CA PRO A 560 -1.56 -7.36 12.05
C PRO A 560 -0.23 -7.95 12.53
N GLY A 561 0.28 -8.98 11.86
CA GLY A 561 1.63 -9.50 12.13
C GLY A 561 2.73 -8.91 11.23
N THR A 562 2.36 -8.14 10.21
CA THR A 562 3.29 -7.45 9.29
C THR A 562 2.75 -6.08 8.88
N ASN A 563 3.63 -5.22 8.37
CA ASN A 563 3.25 -3.91 7.81
C ASN A 563 2.94 -3.97 6.30
N ALA A 564 2.72 -5.17 5.74
CA ALA A 564 2.59 -5.39 4.30
C ALA A 564 1.40 -4.63 3.66
N SER A 565 0.35 -4.34 4.44
CA SER A 565 -0.78 -3.54 3.97
C SER A 565 -0.38 -2.10 3.65
N VAL A 566 0.54 -1.51 4.40
CA VAL A 566 1.04 -0.15 4.10
C VAL A 566 1.96 -0.17 2.88
N GLU A 567 2.83 -1.18 2.76
CA GLU A 567 3.68 -1.35 1.57
C GLU A 567 2.89 -1.50 0.27
N ARG A 568 1.73 -2.18 0.34
CA ARG A 568 0.80 -2.29 -0.80
C ARG A 568 0.19 -0.95 -1.19
N VAL A 569 -0.04 -0.04 -0.23
CA VAL A 569 -0.46 1.34 -0.54
C VAL A 569 0.62 2.04 -1.37
N PHE A 570 1.90 1.90 -1.01
CA PHE A 570 2.99 2.46 -1.83
C PHE A 570 3.07 1.82 -3.22
N SER A 571 2.83 0.52 -3.34
CA SER A 571 2.75 -0.15 -4.65
C SER A 571 1.62 0.41 -5.53
N HIS A 572 0.43 0.60 -4.94
CA HIS A 572 -0.70 1.22 -5.65
C HIS A 572 -0.44 2.68 -6.01
N MET A 573 0.19 3.44 -5.10
CA MET A 573 0.64 4.80 -5.35
C MET A 573 1.57 4.85 -6.55
N ASN A 574 2.61 4.02 -6.59
CA ASN A 574 3.58 4.00 -7.69
C ASN A 574 2.94 3.59 -9.03
N CYS A 575 1.92 2.71 -9.02
CA CYS A 575 1.16 2.36 -10.23
C CYS A 575 0.22 3.49 -10.71
N LEU A 576 -0.30 4.28 -9.78
CA LEU A 576 -1.24 5.37 -10.06
C LEU A 576 -0.51 6.66 -10.45
N TRP A 577 0.56 6.98 -9.73
CA TRP A 577 1.30 8.25 -9.80
C TRP A 577 2.60 8.07 -10.59
N THR A 578 2.46 7.73 -11.87
CA THR A 578 3.59 7.60 -12.80
C THR A 578 3.92 8.94 -13.47
N ASP A 579 5.06 9.01 -14.16
CA ASP A 579 5.45 10.20 -14.90
C ASP A 579 4.49 10.55 -16.05
N GLU A 580 3.84 9.54 -16.65
CA GLU A 580 2.80 9.74 -17.67
C GLU A 580 1.46 10.21 -17.08
N LYS A 581 1.23 9.98 -15.78
CA LYS A 581 0.04 10.40 -15.01
C LYS A 581 0.37 11.52 -14.01
N ASN A 582 1.40 12.31 -14.30
CA ASN A 582 2.00 13.29 -13.37
C ASN A 582 1.14 14.50 -12.97
N ARG A 583 -0.09 14.65 -13.49
CA ARG A 583 -0.99 15.78 -13.16
C ARG A 583 -1.88 15.53 -11.94
N LEU A 584 -1.67 14.42 -11.21
CA LEU A 584 -2.41 14.13 -9.98
C LEU A 584 -1.79 14.89 -8.80
N ASN A 585 -2.65 15.42 -7.93
CA ASN A 585 -2.25 15.98 -6.64
C ASN A 585 -2.53 14.98 -5.51
N THR A 586 -1.93 15.20 -4.33
CA THR A 586 -2.06 14.32 -3.16
C THR A 586 -3.52 14.03 -2.79
N LYS A 587 -4.42 15.04 -2.88
CA LYS A 587 -5.87 14.87 -2.61
C LYS A 587 -6.52 13.86 -3.56
N THR A 588 -6.19 13.91 -4.85
CA THR A 588 -6.75 12.99 -5.86
C THR A 588 -6.17 11.59 -5.72
N VAL A 589 -4.88 11.49 -5.42
CA VAL A 589 -4.20 10.21 -5.14
C VAL A 589 -4.83 9.54 -3.91
N LYS A 590 -4.98 10.27 -2.79
CA LYS A 590 -5.67 9.81 -1.59
C LYS A 590 -7.05 9.27 -1.91
N ALA A 591 -7.90 10.07 -2.55
CA ALA A 591 -9.27 9.68 -2.89
C ALA A 591 -9.31 8.41 -3.76
N THR A 592 -8.47 8.36 -4.79
CA THR A 592 -8.43 7.24 -5.74
C THR A 592 -7.97 5.94 -5.07
N ILE A 593 -6.90 6.00 -4.28
CA ILE A 593 -6.36 4.82 -3.59
C ILE A 593 -7.34 4.36 -2.51
N THR A 594 -7.91 5.26 -1.71
CA THR A 594 -8.91 4.89 -0.69
C THR A 594 -10.12 4.22 -1.34
N VAL A 595 -10.72 4.79 -2.39
CA VAL A 595 -11.86 4.19 -3.11
C VAL A 595 -11.49 2.81 -3.67
N LYS A 596 -10.32 2.69 -4.30
CA LYS A 596 -9.84 1.44 -4.89
C LYS A 596 -9.62 0.33 -3.87
N LEU A 597 -9.06 0.67 -2.71
CA LEU A 597 -8.71 -0.31 -1.67
C LEU A 597 -9.88 -0.65 -0.76
N PHE A 598 -10.81 0.29 -0.57
CA PHE A 598 -12.00 0.07 0.25
C PHE A 598 -13.05 -0.79 -0.46
N PHE A 599 -13.33 -0.52 -1.74
CA PHE A 599 -14.29 -1.29 -2.52
C PHE A 599 -13.58 -2.46 -3.23
N HIS A 600 -13.92 -3.68 -2.81
CA HIS A 600 -13.37 -4.89 -3.40
C HIS A 600 -14.14 -5.35 -4.63
N GLU A 601 -15.39 -4.87 -4.78
CA GLU A 601 -16.31 -5.16 -5.86
C GLU A 601 -15.69 -4.93 -7.23
N ASN A 602 -16.01 -5.80 -8.18
CA ASN A 602 -15.73 -5.53 -9.58
C ASN A 602 -16.64 -4.40 -10.12
N CYS A 603 -16.40 -3.92 -11.33
CA CYS A 603 -17.14 -2.77 -11.87
C CYS A 603 -18.64 -3.04 -12.05
N ALA A 604 -19.04 -4.29 -12.32
CA ALA A 604 -20.45 -4.68 -12.47
C ALA A 604 -21.16 -4.74 -11.11
N GLU A 605 -20.53 -5.35 -10.10
CA GLU A 605 -21.01 -5.32 -8.71
C GLU A 605 -21.15 -3.90 -8.18
N PHE A 606 -20.19 -3.02 -8.47
CA PHE A 606 -20.26 -1.62 -8.07
C PHE A 606 -21.38 -0.84 -8.80
N HIS A 607 -21.68 -1.21 -10.05
CA HIS A 607 -22.85 -0.69 -10.76
C HIS A 607 -24.16 -1.06 -10.04
N HIS A 608 -24.26 -2.28 -9.52
CA HIS A 608 -25.41 -2.69 -8.70
C HIS A 608 -25.50 -1.89 -7.39
N ILE A 609 -24.37 -1.63 -6.71
CA ILE A 609 -24.33 -0.77 -5.52
C ILE A 609 -24.87 0.64 -5.86
N LEU A 610 -24.40 1.24 -6.94
CA LEU A 610 -24.88 2.55 -7.38
C LEU A 610 -26.35 2.53 -7.77
N SER A 611 -26.82 1.46 -8.41
CA SER A 611 -28.22 1.27 -8.80
C SER A 611 -29.15 1.23 -7.58
N GLY A 612 -28.71 0.62 -6.48
CA GLY A 612 -29.46 0.56 -5.22
C GLY A 612 -29.38 1.83 -4.36
N ASN A 613 -28.49 2.78 -4.68
CA ASN A 613 -28.22 3.94 -3.83
C ASN A 613 -28.64 5.27 -4.49
N GLU A 614 -29.91 5.66 -4.29
CA GLU A 614 -30.44 6.90 -4.87
C GLU A 614 -29.74 8.17 -4.36
N LYS A 615 -29.19 8.15 -3.13
CA LYS A 615 -28.42 9.28 -2.59
C LYS A 615 -27.16 9.52 -3.42
N LEU A 616 -26.39 8.46 -3.71
CA LEU A 616 -25.21 8.57 -4.58
C LEU A 616 -25.57 9.01 -6.00
N GLN A 617 -26.67 8.50 -6.56
CA GLN A 617 -27.14 8.93 -7.88
C GLN A 617 -27.40 10.44 -7.92
N LYS A 618 -28.00 11.00 -6.86
CA LYS A 618 -28.25 12.44 -6.72
C LYS A 618 -26.94 13.23 -6.57
N GLU A 619 -25.99 12.74 -5.79
CA GLU A 619 -24.67 13.38 -5.60
C GLU A 619 -23.83 13.37 -6.90
N ILE A 620 -23.84 12.27 -7.65
CA ILE A 620 -23.18 12.17 -8.98
C ILE A 620 -23.80 13.17 -9.96
N HIS A 621 -25.12 13.33 -9.93
CA HIS A 621 -25.83 14.29 -10.77
C HIS A 621 -25.51 15.75 -10.38
N SER A 622 -25.55 16.05 -9.08
CA SER A 622 -25.45 17.41 -8.50
C SER A 622 -24.23 18.19 -8.96
N SER A 623 -24.38 19.50 -9.21
CA SER A 623 -23.25 20.40 -9.48
C SER A 623 -22.34 20.61 -8.27
N GLN A 624 -22.82 20.31 -7.05
CA GLN A 624 -22.07 20.46 -5.80
C GLN A 624 -20.78 19.64 -5.80
N LYS A 625 -20.69 18.55 -6.58
CA LYS A 625 -19.44 17.79 -6.75
C LYS A 625 -18.28 18.63 -7.30
N TYR A 626 -18.53 19.82 -7.86
CA TYR A 626 -17.49 20.74 -8.34
C TYR A 626 -17.17 21.88 -7.36
N GLU A 627 -17.96 22.02 -6.29
CA GLU A 627 -17.71 23.02 -5.25
C GLU A 627 -16.49 22.56 -4.44
N LYS A 628 -15.52 23.46 -4.26
CA LYS A 628 -14.20 23.17 -3.69
C LYS A 628 -14.15 23.36 -2.19
#